data_AF-A0A813N933-F1
#
_entry.id   AF-A0A813N933-F1
#
_cell.length_a   1.000
_cell.length_b   1.000
_cell.length_c   1.000
_cell.angle_alpha   90.00
_cell.angle_beta   90.00
_cell.angle_gamma   90.00
#
_symmetry.space_group_name_H-M   'P 1'
#
loop_
_entity.id
_entity.type
_entity.pdbx_description
1 polymer ?
#
loop_
_entity_poly.entity_id
_entity_poly.type
_entity_poly.pdbx_seq_one_letter_code
_entity_poly.pdbx_strand_id
1 'polypeptide(L)'
;MSHKISSNTCFWKSKRSKPSAIPPWGGAPYSSAFNKCSKCSIVQKDGVRWFRKSSRTNFPVVISLFSAPNYCDTYNNVAAILKISPDQKLSVIHIQPHGHPFVLPNYENGFQLGERCVVYFATQLLLSFLNMYSPDELAAEDGRMDKTGMELLKKKKLIESMEHAYKEVKKTNNIALNLRGLTPSYKAYKELLARPDVKALVHEAEKGRIKDYDQALQLDQIFERRPST
;
A
#
# COMPACT_ATOMS: atom_id res chain seq x y z
N MET A 1 20.87 20.91 -12.21
CA MET A 1 21.06 19.74 -11.33
C MET A 1 20.95 18.49 -12.19
N SER A 2 22.06 17.76 -12.34
CA SER A 2 22.24 16.73 -13.37
C SER A 2 21.46 15.45 -13.07
N HIS A 3 20.62 15.03 -14.03
CA HIS A 3 19.89 13.76 -14.01
C HIS A 3 20.85 12.57 -14.08
N LYS A 4 20.90 11.73 -13.05
CA LYS A 4 21.53 10.41 -13.13
C LYS A 4 20.50 9.41 -13.67
N ILE A 5 20.44 9.29 -14.99
CA ILE A 5 19.80 8.18 -15.69
C ILE A 5 20.79 7.02 -15.66
N SER A 6 20.53 6.00 -14.87
CA SER A 6 21.30 4.75 -14.92
C SER A 6 20.75 3.88 -16.05
N SER A 7 21.44 3.87 -17.19
CA SER A 7 21.12 3.05 -18.35
C SER A 7 21.87 1.72 -18.28
N ASN A 8 21.28 0.71 -17.65
CA ASN A 8 21.74 -0.67 -17.85
C ASN A 8 21.13 -1.19 -19.17
N THR A 9 21.85 -0.98 -20.28
CA THR A 9 21.51 -1.48 -21.60
C THR A 9 21.78 -2.99 -21.70
N CYS A 10 20.73 -3.80 -21.55
CA CYS A 10 20.81 -5.21 -21.93
C CYS A 10 20.82 -5.34 -23.47
N PHE A 11 22.02 -5.51 -24.02
CA PHE A 11 22.27 -5.58 -25.47
C PHE A 11 21.89 -6.97 -26.02
N TRP A 12 20.67 -7.15 -26.51
CA TRP A 12 20.32 -8.35 -27.31
C TRP A 12 20.72 -8.14 -28.77
N LYS A 13 21.97 -8.46 -29.10
CA LYS A 13 22.40 -8.72 -30.49
C LYS A 13 22.02 -10.16 -30.84
N SER A 14 21.06 -10.33 -31.73
CA SER A 14 20.90 -11.57 -32.50
C SER A 14 22.24 -11.87 -33.20
N LYS A 15 22.87 -13.01 -32.87
CA LYS A 15 24.04 -13.52 -33.59
C LYS A 15 23.63 -13.76 -35.04
N ARG A 16 24.08 -12.91 -35.96
CA ARG A 16 24.00 -13.18 -37.40
C ARG A 16 25.03 -14.26 -37.73
N SER A 17 24.59 -15.50 -37.88
CA SER A 17 25.24 -16.43 -38.79
C SER A 17 24.97 -15.97 -40.23
N LYS A 18 25.99 -16.07 -41.10
CA LYS A 18 26.03 -15.57 -42.49
C LYS A 18 24.77 -15.92 -43.30
N PRO A 19 24.30 -15.07 -44.23
CA PRO A 19 23.16 -15.38 -45.08
C PRO A 19 23.61 -16.24 -46.26
N SER A 20 23.36 -17.55 -46.19
CA SER A 20 23.17 -18.36 -47.38
C SER A 20 21.68 -18.37 -47.71
N ALA A 21 21.35 -18.05 -48.97
CA ALA A 21 20.03 -18.10 -49.59
C ALA A 21 19.01 -17.04 -49.13
N ILE A 22 18.74 -16.12 -50.05
CA ILE A 22 17.55 -15.26 -50.07
C ILE A 22 16.34 -16.19 -50.38
N PRO A 23 15.30 -16.28 -49.53
CA PRO A 23 14.06 -16.91 -49.93
C PRO A 23 13.25 -15.92 -50.80
N PRO A 24 12.63 -16.38 -51.90
CA PRO A 24 11.99 -15.52 -52.86
C PRO A 24 10.50 -15.34 -52.51
N TRP A 25 10.16 -14.50 -51.54
CA TRP A 25 8.79 -13.99 -51.42
C TRP A 25 8.80 -12.54 -50.99
N GLY A 26 8.08 -11.73 -51.76
CA GLY A 26 8.01 -10.28 -51.66
C GLY A 26 7.40 -9.77 -50.36
N GLY A 27 7.45 -8.46 -50.23
CA GLY A 27 7.16 -7.69 -49.03
C GLY A 27 5.98 -8.21 -48.20
N ALA A 28 6.29 -8.69 -47.01
CA ALA A 28 5.36 -8.67 -45.90
C ALA A 28 5.90 -7.66 -44.88
N PRO A 29 5.21 -6.55 -44.61
CA PRO A 29 5.56 -5.68 -43.50
C PRO A 29 5.51 -6.52 -42.21
N TYR A 30 6.33 -6.16 -41.23
CA TYR A 30 6.29 -6.68 -39.85
C TYR A 30 4.95 -6.37 -39.12
N SER A 31 3.81 -6.38 -39.81
CA SER A 31 2.48 -6.05 -39.29
C SER A 31 1.62 -7.29 -38.94
N SER A 32 1.96 -8.50 -39.39
CA SER A 32 1.04 -9.66 -39.32
C SER A 32 1.27 -10.64 -38.16
N ALA A 33 2.04 -10.27 -37.12
CA ALA A 33 2.22 -11.14 -35.95
C ALA A 33 2.39 -10.40 -34.61
N PHE A 34 1.79 -9.22 -34.45
CA PHE A 34 1.79 -8.50 -33.18
C PHE A 34 0.60 -8.90 -32.28
N ASN A 35 0.42 -10.19 -32.02
CA ASN A 35 -0.36 -10.64 -30.86
C ASN A 35 0.52 -10.54 -29.60
N LYS A 36 0.93 -9.32 -29.21
CA LYS A 36 1.61 -9.08 -27.94
C LYS A 36 0.57 -8.68 -26.90
N CYS A 37 0.21 -9.62 -26.04
CA CYS A 37 -0.54 -9.29 -24.83
C CYS A 37 0.44 -8.62 -23.87
N SER A 38 0.53 -7.29 -23.90
CA SER A 38 1.19 -6.51 -22.87
C SER A 38 0.21 -6.39 -21.71
N LYS A 39 0.37 -7.20 -20.67
CA LYS A 39 -0.52 -7.16 -19.50
C LYS A 39 0.06 -6.17 -18.50
N CYS A 40 -0.64 -5.07 -18.23
CA CYS A 40 -0.24 -4.01 -17.28
C CYS A 40 -0.70 -4.28 -15.84
N SER A 41 -1.38 -5.40 -15.60
CA SER A 41 -2.24 -5.58 -14.44
C SER A 41 -1.54 -5.99 -13.14
N ILE A 42 -0.23 -6.27 -13.15
CA ILE A 42 0.44 -6.84 -11.97
C ILE A 42 1.68 -5.99 -11.66
N VAL A 43 1.74 -5.48 -10.43
CA VAL A 43 2.91 -4.80 -9.88
C VAL A 43 4.15 -5.68 -10.03
N GLN A 44 5.27 -5.10 -10.47
CA GLN A 44 6.56 -5.78 -10.60
C GLN A 44 7.61 -5.03 -9.80
N LYS A 45 8.44 -5.75 -9.03
CA LYS A 45 9.51 -5.15 -8.20
C LYS A 45 10.48 -4.29 -9.04
N ASP A 46 10.88 -4.79 -10.20
CA ASP A 46 11.77 -4.10 -11.14
C ASP A 46 11.02 -3.33 -12.24
N GLY A 47 9.69 -3.25 -12.16
CA GLY A 47 8.86 -2.57 -13.16
C GLY A 47 8.67 -3.34 -14.48
N VAL A 48 9.46 -4.38 -14.76
CA VAL A 48 9.31 -5.22 -15.96
C VAL A 48 9.41 -6.70 -15.64
N ARG A 49 8.59 -7.51 -16.30
CA ARG A 49 8.70 -8.97 -16.29
C ARG A 49 8.54 -9.56 -17.68
N TRP A 50 9.52 -10.34 -18.07
CA TRP A 50 9.54 -11.08 -19.33
C TRP A 50 9.02 -12.50 -19.10
N PHE A 51 8.01 -12.92 -19.86
CA PHE A 51 7.48 -14.28 -19.77
C PHE A 51 8.16 -15.21 -20.78
N ARG A 52 7.70 -16.48 -20.80
CA ARG A 52 8.22 -17.54 -21.67
C ARG A 52 8.41 -17.04 -23.11
N LYS A 53 9.56 -17.39 -23.68
CA LYS A 53 9.90 -17.10 -25.08
C LYS A 53 9.16 -18.07 -26.01
N SER A 54 8.72 -17.55 -27.14
CA SER A 54 8.17 -18.36 -28.23
C SER A 54 9.26 -19.25 -28.81
N SER A 55 8.95 -20.51 -29.08
CA SER A 55 9.86 -21.46 -29.71
C SER A 55 10.25 -21.05 -31.14
N ARG A 56 9.37 -20.34 -31.85
CA ARG A 56 9.60 -19.93 -33.25
C ARG A 56 10.48 -18.69 -33.37
N THR A 57 10.27 -17.69 -32.51
CA THR A 57 10.91 -16.36 -32.64
C THR A 57 11.94 -16.08 -31.56
N ASN A 58 12.09 -16.94 -30.54
CA ASN A 58 12.89 -16.69 -29.34
C ASN A 58 12.57 -15.38 -28.61
N PHE A 59 11.41 -14.79 -28.91
CA PHE A 59 10.92 -13.53 -28.35
C PHE A 59 9.89 -13.83 -27.25
N PRO A 60 9.90 -13.10 -26.11
CA PRO A 60 8.91 -13.28 -25.05
C PRO A 60 7.49 -13.07 -25.57
N VAL A 61 6.59 -14.02 -25.28
CA VAL A 61 5.19 -13.98 -25.75
C VAL A 61 4.41 -12.88 -25.03
N VAL A 62 4.70 -12.67 -23.75
CA VAL A 62 4.07 -11.68 -22.88
C VAL A 62 5.16 -10.86 -22.21
N ILE A 63 4.91 -9.56 -22.07
CA ILE A 63 5.74 -8.63 -21.31
C ILE A 63 4.80 -7.91 -20.35
N SER A 64 5.05 -8.00 -19.05
CA SER A 64 4.37 -7.17 -18.06
C SER A 64 5.24 -5.95 -17.79
N LEU A 65 4.64 -4.78 -17.90
CA LEU A 65 5.27 -3.50 -17.58
C LEU A 65 4.45 -2.85 -16.48
N PHE A 66 5.13 -2.20 -15.56
CA PHE A 66 4.53 -1.46 -14.48
C PHE A 66 5.25 -0.12 -14.33
N SER A 67 4.51 0.97 -14.53
CA SER A 67 5.07 2.30 -14.71
C SER A 67 4.90 3.22 -13.49
N ALA A 68 4.33 2.74 -12.39
CA ALA A 68 4.20 3.50 -11.15
C ALA A 68 5.34 3.14 -10.17
N PRO A 69 6.34 4.02 -9.94
CA PRO A 69 7.41 3.74 -8.99
C PRO A 69 6.88 3.91 -7.57
N ASN A 70 7.38 3.11 -6.62
CA ASN A 70 6.93 3.08 -5.23
C ASN A 70 5.39 3.08 -5.09
N TYR A 71 4.74 2.11 -5.70
CA TYR A 71 3.29 1.98 -5.71
C TYR A 71 2.69 2.05 -4.31
N CYS A 72 1.58 2.77 -4.19
CA CYS A 72 0.90 3.07 -2.93
C CYS A 72 1.82 3.57 -1.79
N ASP A 73 2.96 4.14 -2.14
CA ASP A 73 4.00 4.65 -1.25
C ASP A 73 4.60 3.65 -0.25
N THR A 74 4.44 2.36 -0.53
CA THR A 74 4.77 1.25 0.39
C THR A 74 5.56 0.13 -0.30
N TYR A 75 5.33 -0.11 -1.59
CA TYR A 75 5.92 -1.23 -2.32
C TYR A 75 7.42 -1.10 -2.59
N ASN A 76 7.96 0.12 -2.61
CA ASN A 76 9.36 0.41 -2.94
C ASN A 76 9.82 -0.24 -4.25
N ASN A 77 8.91 -0.37 -5.22
CA ASN A 77 9.22 -0.92 -6.55
C ASN A 77 9.77 0.15 -7.49
N VAL A 78 10.49 -0.29 -8.50
CA VAL A 78 10.95 0.56 -9.60
C VAL A 78 9.88 0.55 -10.70
N ALA A 79 9.68 1.68 -11.37
CA ALA A 79 8.85 1.72 -12.57
C ALA A 79 9.68 1.44 -13.82
N ALA A 80 9.05 0.89 -14.85
CA ALA A 80 9.69 0.69 -16.14
C ALA A 80 8.82 1.15 -17.31
N ILE A 81 9.48 1.71 -18.32
CA ILE A 81 8.90 2.05 -19.63
C ILE A 81 9.67 1.29 -20.70
N LEU A 82 8.94 0.76 -21.69
CA LEU A 82 9.53 0.08 -22.83
C LEU A 82 9.65 1.06 -24.01
N LYS A 83 10.89 1.37 -24.42
CA LYS A 83 11.19 2.17 -25.60
C LYS A 83 11.44 1.26 -26.80
N ILE A 84 10.71 1.51 -27.88
CA ILE A 84 10.90 0.84 -29.17
C ILE A 84 11.56 1.85 -30.10
N SER A 85 12.78 1.55 -30.52
CA SER A 85 13.53 2.39 -31.44
C SER A 85 13.16 2.09 -32.90
N PRO A 86 13.38 3.03 -33.85
CA PRO A 86 13.10 2.82 -35.28
C PRO A 86 13.86 1.64 -35.89
N ASP A 87 15.01 1.27 -35.32
CA ASP A 87 15.78 0.07 -35.67
C ASP A 87 15.21 -1.23 -35.07
N GLN A 88 13.93 -1.20 -34.65
CA GLN A 88 13.18 -2.30 -34.05
C GLN A 88 13.84 -2.90 -32.79
N LYS A 89 14.72 -2.15 -32.12
CA LYS A 89 15.30 -2.54 -30.84
C LYS A 89 14.40 -2.12 -29.68
N LEU A 90 14.28 -3.02 -28.71
CA LEU A 90 13.57 -2.77 -27.46
C LEU A 90 14.56 -2.44 -26.36
N SER A 91 14.32 -1.35 -25.62
CA SER A 91 15.07 -1.00 -24.42
C SER A 91 14.12 -0.70 -23.27
N VAL A 92 14.51 -1.11 -22.06
CA VAL A 92 13.76 -0.81 -20.84
C VAL A 92 14.41 0.37 -20.15
N ILE A 93 13.61 1.37 -19.82
CA ILE A 93 14.01 2.54 -19.05
C ILE A 93 13.38 2.41 -17.68
N HIS A 94 14.22 2.40 -16.64
CA HIS A 94 13.77 2.34 -15.25
C HIS A 94 13.62 3.75 -14.68
N ILE A 95 12.57 3.97 -13.89
CA ILE A 95 12.23 5.24 -13.27
C ILE A 95 12.15 5.02 -11.76
N GLN A 96 12.87 5.86 -11.02
CA GLN A 96 12.89 5.86 -9.55
C GLN A 96 11.75 6.74 -9.00
N PRO A 97 11.26 6.47 -7.77
CA PRO A 97 10.28 7.33 -7.14
C PRO A 97 10.86 8.70 -6.82
N HIS A 98 10.01 9.72 -6.86
CA HIS A 98 10.33 11.09 -6.48
C HIS A 98 9.41 11.54 -5.35
N GLY A 99 9.86 12.51 -4.54
CA GLY A 99 9.03 13.06 -3.48
C GLY A 99 7.80 13.77 -4.06
N HIS A 100 6.63 13.48 -3.50
CA HIS A 100 5.38 14.16 -3.82
C HIS A 100 4.74 14.70 -2.53
N PRO A 101 3.81 15.67 -2.63
CA PRO A 101 3.07 16.15 -1.48
C PRO A 101 2.35 15.02 -0.74
N PHE A 102 2.35 15.09 0.59
CA PHE A 102 1.61 14.15 1.42
C PHE A 102 0.12 14.49 1.40
N VAL A 103 -0.72 13.46 1.23
CA VAL A 103 -2.17 13.57 1.26
C VAL A 103 -2.68 12.60 2.31
N LEU A 104 -3.62 13.07 3.14
CA LEU A 104 -4.23 12.23 4.15
C LEU A 104 -5.05 11.10 3.51
N PRO A 105 -5.10 9.92 4.16
CA PRO A 105 -5.94 8.82 3.72
C PRO A 105 -7.39 9.30 3.49
N ASN A 106 -8.03 8.79 2.43
CA ASN A 106 -9.40 9.15 2.03
C ASN A 106 -9.62 10.65 1.73
N TYR A 107 -8.54 11.41 1.48
CA TYR A 107 -8.61 12.87 1.34
C TYR A 107 -9.30 13.54 2.53
N GLU A 108 -9.18 12.96 3.72
CA GLU A 108 -9.72 13.52 4.95
C GLU A 108 -9.06 14.87 5.25
N ASN A 109 -9.82 15.80 5.83
CA ASN A 109 -9.24 17.08 6.21
C ASN A 109 -8.44 16.95 7.52
N GLY A 110 -7.48 17.86 7.73
CA GLY A 110 -6.65 17.86 8.95
C GLY A 110 -7.45 18.08 10.23
N PHE A 111 -8.61 18.74 10.15
CA PHE A 111 -9.48 18.98 11.30
C PHE A 111 -10.16 17.71 11.80
N GLN A 112 -10.71 16.87 10.91
CA GLN A 112 -11.36 15.62 11.27
C GLN A 112 -10.36 14.61 11.83
N LEU A 113 -9.14 14.57 11.30
CA LEU A 113 -8.05 13.79 11.89
C LEU A 113 -7.69 14.33 13.29
N GLY A 114 -7.55 15.66 13.41
CA GLY A 114 -7.22 16.34 14.67
C GLY A 114 -8.29 16.17 15.74
N GLU A 115 -9.57 16.23 15.36
CA GLU A 115 -10.73 16.03 16.23
C GLU A 115 -10.65 14.68 16.95
N ARG A 116 -10.41 13.59 16.22
CA ARG A 116 -10.26 12.25 16.80
C ARG A 116 -9.11 12.19 17.81
N CYS A 117 -8.00 12.85 17.51
CA CYS A 117 -6.84 12.91 18.40
C CYS A 117 -7.17 13.70 19.68
N VAL A 118 -7.78 14.88 19.55
CA VAL A 118 -8.15 15.74 20.68
C VAL A 118 -9.12 15.02 21.60
N VAL A 119 -10.15 14.36 21.06
CA VAL A 119 -11.13 13.62 21.87
C VAL A 119 -10.45 12.48 22.63
N TYR A 120 -9.57 11.70 21.98
CA TYR A 120 -8.82 10.64 22.67
C TYR A 120 -8.00 11.18 23.85
N PHE A 121 -7.21 12.25 23.64
CA PHE A 121 -6.37 12.81 24.70
C PHE A 121 -7.20 13.47 25.80
N ALA A 122 -8.32 14.12 25.47
CA ALA A 122 -9.23 14.70 26.44
C ALA A 122 -9.87 13.62 27.32
N THR A 123 -10.35 12.51 26.73
CA THR A 123 -10.89 11.37 27.49
C THR A 123 -9.85 10.73 28.40
N GLN A 124 -8.61 10.56 27.92
CA GLN A 124 -7.49 10.03 28.72
C GLN A 124 -7.15 10.90 29.93
N LEU A 125 -7.08 12.21 29.71
CA LEU A 125 -6.79 13.18 30.75
C LEU A 125 -7.92 13.22 31.78
N LEU A 126 -9.18 13.22 31.34
CA LEU A 126 -10.34 13.16 32.23
C LEU A 126 -10.35 11.86 33.06
N LEU A 127 -10.08 10.72 32.42
CA LEU A 127 -9.99 9.43 33.11
C LEU A 127 -8.84 9.41 34.12
N SER A 128 -7.70 10.02 33.80
CA SER A 128 -6.55 10.14 34.72
C SER A 128 -6.93 10.90 35.99
N PHE A 129 -7.65 12.02 35.85
CA PHE A 129 -8.17 12.76 37.00
C PHE A 129 -9.17 11.94 37.82
N LEU A 130 -10.08 11.20 37.17
CA LEU A 130 -11.04 10.33 37.86
C LEU A 130 -10.40 9.08 38.50
N ASN A 131 -9.19 8.71 38.08
CA ASN A 131 -8.42 7.63 38.67
C ASN A 131 -7.61 8.05 39.88
N MET A 132 -7.37 9.35 40.08
CA MET A 132 -6.74 9.86 41.30
C MET A 132 -7.64 9.70 42.53
N TYR A 133 -8.97 9.74 42.34
CA TYR A 133 -9.92 9.51 43.41
C TYR A 133 -10.17 8.01 43.59
N SER A 134 -9.90 7.51 44.80
CA SER A 134 -10.12 6.10 45.13
C SER A 134 -11.62 5.85 45.43
N PRO A 135 -12.14 4.64 45.17
CA PRO A 135 -13.53 4.31 45.53
C PRO A 135 -13.79 4.47 47.03
N ASP A 136 -12.76 4.29 47.86
CA ASP A 136 -12.82 4.38 49.32
C ASP A 136 -12.98 5.82 49.80
N GLU A 137 -12.37 6.80 49.12
CA GLU A 137 -12.56 8.24 49.38
C GLU A 137 -13.95 8.74 48.95
N LEU A 138 -14.68 7.99 48.11
CA LEU A 138 -16.06 8.31 47.72
C LEU A 138 -17.12 7.65 48.60
N ALA A 139 -16.73 6.74 49.51
CA ALA A 139 -17.63 6.14 50.47
C ALA A 139 -17.79 7.07 51.69
N ALA A 140 -19.03 7.28 52.16
CA ALA A 140 -19.26 7.97 53.42
C ALA A 140 -18.67 7.15 54.59
N GLU A 141 -18.42 7.79 55.75
CA GLU A 141 -17.82 7.12 56.93
C GLU A 141 -18.59 5.86 57.39
N ASP A 142 -19.88 5.75 57.02
CA ASP A 142 -20.74 4.59 57.27
C ASP A 142 -20.58 3.42 56.26
N GLY A 143 -19.60 3.50 55.34
CA GLY A 143 -19.39 2.52 54.27
C GLY A 143 -20.48 2.53 53.18
N ARG A 144 -21.36 3.54 53.18
CA ARG A 144 -22.43 3.72 52.19
C ARG A 144 -22.01 4.77 51.16
N MET A 145 -22.09 4.41 49.88
CA MET A 145 -21.81 5.35 48.78
C MET A 145 -22.93 6.39 48.68
N ASP A 146 -22.57 7.67 48.68
CA ASP A 146 -23.50 8.77 48.42
C ASP A 146 -24.07 8.70 47.00
N LYS A 147 -25.26 9.31 46.79
CA LYS A 147 -25.91 9.38 45.46
C LYS A 147 -24.97 10.00 44.41
N THR A 148 -24.20 11.02 44.83
CA THR A 148 -23.17 11.70 44.02
C THR A 148 -22.03 10.76 43.67
N GLY A 149 -21.55 9.96 44.63
CA GLY A 149 -20.48 8.98 44.39
C GLY A 149 -20.92 7.85 43.45
N MET A 150 -22.17 7.40 43.55
CA MET A 150 -22.73 6.42 42.63
C MET A 150 -22.88 6.97 41.20
N GLU A 151 -23.23 8.26 41.04
CA GLU A 151 -23.24 8.92 39.73
C GLU A 151 -21.85 9.10 39.14
N LEU A 152 -20.86 9.49 39.96
CA LEU A 152 -19.47 9.62 39.52
C LEU A 152 -18.92 8.27 39.05
N LEU A 153 -19.22 7.18 39.75
CA LEU A 153 -18.81 5.83 39.34
C LEU A 153 -19.47 5.40 38.03
N LYS A 154 -20.75 5.75 37.80
CA LYS A 154 -21.42 5.52 36.51
C LYS A 154 -20.77 6.31 35.38
N LYS A 155 -20.47 7.60 35.60
CA LYS A 155 -19.77 8.45 34.61
C LYS A 155 -18.36 7.95 34.32
N LYS A 156 -17.62 7.53 35.35
CA LYS A 156 -16.30 6.91 35.22
C LYS A 156 -16.34 5.69 34.30
N LYS A 157 -17.26 4.76 34.52
CA LYS A 157 -17.45 3.58 33.65
C LYS A 157 -17.78 3.95 32.20
N LEU A 158 -18.58 4.99 31.98
CA LEU A 158 -18.86 5.49 30.63
C LEU A 158 -17.60 6.04 29.96
N ILE A 159 -16.80 6.82 30.70
CA ILE A 159 -15.55 7.40 30.21
C ILE A 159 -14.52 6.31 29.91
N GLU A 160 -14.42 5.26 30.74
CA GLU A 160 -13.60 4.07 30.47
C GLU A 160 -14.05 3.37 29.17
N SER A 161 -15.36 3.19 28.98
CA SER A 161 -15.89 2.64 27.72
C SER A 161 -15.56 3.52 26.52
N MET A 162 -15.60 4.85 26.66
CA MET A 162 -15.22 5.78 25.61
C MET A 162 -13.72 5.71 25.32
N GLU A 163 -12.88 5.64 26.35
CA GLU A 163 -11.42 5.52 26.23
C GLU A 163 -11.04 4.30 25.39
N HIS A 164 -11.65 3.15 25.66
CA HIS A 164 -11.47 1.94 24.86
C HIS A 164 -11.87 2.15 23.39
N ALA A 165 -13.01 2.78 23.13
CA ALA A 165 -13.47 3.05 21.76
C ALA A 165 -12.49 3.97 21.01
N TYR A 166 -12.07 5.07 21.62
CA TYR A 166 -11.14 6.02 21.00
C TYR A 166 -9.71 5.47 20.87
N LYS A 167 -9.31 4.55 21.75
CA LYS A 167 -8.04 3.82 21.62
C LYS A 167 -8.01 2.98 20.35
N GLU A 168 -9.11 2.29 20.03
CA GLU A 168 -9.23 1.57 18.76
C GLU A 168 -9.21 2.52 17.57
N VAL A 169 -9.97 3.62 17.62
CA VAL A 169 -9.94 4.66 16.56
C VAL A 169 -8.52 5.17 16.32
N LYS A 170 -7.77 5.48 17.37
CA LYS A 170 -6.36 5.91 17.27
C LYS A 170 -5.48 4.87 16.59
N LYS A 171 -5.59 3.58 16.98
CA LYS A 171 -4.86 2.49 16.31
C LYS A 171 -5.19 2.42 14.82
N THR A 172 -6.48 2.47 14.48
CA THR A 172 -6.91 2.43 13.07
C THR A 172 -6.38 3.62 12.26
N ASN A 173 -6.36 4.82 12.84
CA ASN A 173 -5.81 6.01 12.18
C ASN A 173 -4.29 5.89 11.98
N ASN A 174 -3.54 5.44 13.00
CA ASN A 174 -2.10 5.24 12.89
C ASN A 174 -1.77 4.22 11.81
N ILE A 175 -2.51 3.12 11.77
CA ILE A 175 -2.30 2.09 10.75
C ILE A 175 -2.64 2.63 9.36
N ALA A 176 -3.74 3.38 9.19
CA ALA A 176 -4.07 4.01 7.92
C ALA A 176 -2.99 4.99 7.44
N LEU A 177 -2.40 5.78 8.36
CA LEU A 177 -1.30 6.69 8.06
C LEU A 177 -0.02 5.93 7.66
N ASN A 178 0.26 4.80 8.32
CA ASN A 178 1.44 3.99 8.04
C ASN A 178 1.31 3.14 6.76
N LEU A 179 0.11 2.63 6.47
CA LEU A 179 -0.20 1.87 5.25
C LEU A 179 -0.41 2.77 4.03
N ARG A 180 -0.55 4.08 4.21
CA ARG A 180 -0.64 5.09 3.14
C ARG A 180 -1.71 4.70 2.11
N GLY A 181 -1.30 4.50 0.85
CA GLY A 181 -2.20 4.16 -0.27
C GLY A 181 -2.78 2.75 -0.21
N LEU A 182 -2.24 1.84 0.63
CA LEU A 182 -2.76 0.47 0.77
C LEU A 182 -4.07 0.40 1.56
N THR A 183 -4.54 1.50 2.15
CA THR A 183 -5.83 1.53 2.86
C THR A 183 -6.68 2.69 2.37
N PRO A 184 -7.42 2.52 1.26
CA PRO A 184 -8.24 3.57 0.67
C PRO A 184 -9.59 3.78 1.36
N SER A 185 -9.90 3.05 2.45
CA SER A 185 -11.12 3.24 3.25
C SER A 185 -11.03 2.56 4.62
N TYR A 186 -11.81 3.03 5.59
CA TYR A 186 -11.99 2.35 6.88
C TYR A 186 -12.58 0.94 6.73
N LYS A 187 -13.48 0.73 5.74
CA LYS A 187 -14.07 -0.58 5.46
C LYS A 187 -12.99 -1.58 4.99
N ALA A 188 -12.14 -1.14 4.08
CA ALA A 188 -10.98 -1.87 3.58
C ALA A 188 -10.03 -2.28 4.73
N TYR A 189 -9.77 -1.37 5.67
CA TYR A 189 -8.99 -1.66 6.86
C TYR A 189 -9.64 -2.72 7.76
N LYS A 190 -10.96 -2.65 7.99
CA LYS A 190 -11.69 -3.64 8.78
C LYS A 190 -11.64 -5.03 8.13
N GLU A 191 -11.72 -5.08 6.80
CA GLU A 191 -11.58 -6.32 6.03
C GLU A 191 -10.17 -6.91 6.14
N LEU A 192 -9.12 -6.07 6.13
CA LEU A 192 -7.74 -6.50 6.39
C LEU A 192 -7.58 -7.10 7.80
N LEU A 193 -8.14 -6.45 8.83
CA LEU A 193 -8.08 -6.95 10.20
C LEU A 193 -8.82 -8.28 10.41
N ALA A 194 -9.85 -8.56 9.61
CA ALA A 194 -10.60 -9.80 9.69
C ALA A 194 -9.80 -11.01 9.20
N ARG A 195 -8.73 -10.79 8.42
CA ARG A 195 -7.88 -11.85 7.87
C ARG A 195 -6.77 -12.23 8.86
N PRO A 196 -6.74 -13.48 9.37
CA PRO A 196 -5.76 -13.89 10.38
C PRO A 196 -4.33 -13.95 9.84
N ASP A 197 -4.15 -14.22 8.55
CA ASP A 197 -2.88 -14.27 7.83
C ASP A 197 -2.20 -12.90 7.75
N VAL A 198 -2.98 -11.83 7.59
CA VAL A 198 -2.47 -10.47 7.37
C VAL A 198 -2.48 -9.63 8.65
N LYS A 199 -3.24 -10.04 9.68
CA LYS A 199 -3.37 -9.33 10.96
C LYS A 199 -2.02 -9.06 11.64
N ALA A 200 -1.08 -10.01 11.58
CA ALA A 200 0.27 -9.81 12.12
C ALA A 200 1.02 -8.68 11.39
N LEU A 201 0.95 -8.66 10.06
CA LEU A 201 1.55 -7.60 9.23
C LEU A 201 0.90 -6.24 9.49
N VAL A 202 -0.42 -6.20 9.70
CA VAL A 202 -1.14 -4.96 10.06
C VAL A 202 -0.68 -4.44 11.43
N HIS A 203 -0.41 -5.30 12.41
CA HIS A 203 0.19 -4.89 13.67
C HIS A 203 1.66 -4.45 13.53
N GLU A 204 2.40 -4.98 12.57
CA GLU A 204 3.74 -4.47 12.23
C GLU A 204 3.66 -3.11 11.51
N ALA A 205 2.61 -2.89 10.72
CA ALA A 205 2.29 -1.60 10.10
C ALA A 205 2.09 -0.52 11.16
N GLU A 206 1.41 -0.84 12.27
CA GLU A 206 1.23 0.07 13.40
C GLU A 206 2.56 0.62 13.93
N LYS A 207 3.62 -0.19 13.86
CA LYS A 207 4.98 0.17 14.29
C LYS A 207 5.82 0.87 13.21
N GLY A 208 5.24 1.15 12.03
CA GLY A 208 5.90 1.84 10.92
C GLY A 208 6.96 1.02 10.19
N ARG A 209 6.86 -0.31 10.20
CA ARG A 209 7.94 -1.20 9.72
C ARG A 209 7.79 -1.77 8.31
N ILE A 210 6.65 -1.60 7.65
CA ILE A 210 6.46 -2.21 6.33
C ILE A 210 7.24 -1.41 5.29
N LYS A 211 8.33 -2.00 4.79
CA LYS A 211 9.16 -1.44 3.69
C LYS A 211 9.47 -2.48 2.61
N ASP A 212 8.96 -3.70 2.77
CA ASP A 212 9.25 -4.80 1.87
C ASP A 212 8.16 -4.97 0.82
N TYR A 213 8.59 -5.16 -0.43
CA TYR A 213 7.73 -5.40 -1.58
C TYR A 213 6.75 -6.56 -1.36
N ASP A 214 7.24 -7.68 -0.82
CA ASP A 214 6.44 -8.89 -0.64
C ASP A 214 5.35 -8.72 0.44
N GLN A 215 5.63 -7.93 1.48
CA GLN A 215 4.67 -7.60 2.52
C GLN A 215 3.56 -6.69 1.97
N ALA A 216 3.94 -5.65 1.21
CA ALA A 216 3.00 -4.75 0.56
C ALA A 216 2.09 -5.51 -0.41
N LEU A 217 2.66 -6.43 -1.20
CA LEU A 217 1.90 -7.28 -2.11
C LEU A 217 0.87 -8.15 -1.38
N GLN A 218 1.21 -8.73 -0.23
CA GLN A 218 0.28 -9.55 0.55
C GLN A 218 -0.91 -8.74 1.10
N LEU A 219 -0.66 -7.51 1.55
CA LEU A 219 -1.69 -6.60 2.02
C LEU A 219 -2.65 -6.19 0.89
N ASP A 220 -2.10 -5.94 -0.29
CA ASP A 220 -2.83 -5.43 -1.44
C ASP A 220 -3.65 -6.48 -2.20
N GLN A 221 -3.40 -7.78 -1.96
CA GLN A 221 -4.14 -8.89 -2.59
C GLN A 221 -5.66 -8.83 -2.43
N ILE A 222 -6.16 -8.12 -1.41
CA ILE A 222 -7.60 -7.91 -1.22
C ILE A 222 -8.12 -6.88 -2.23
N PHE A 223 -7.36 -5.82 -2.50
CA PHE A 223 -7.76 -4.71 -3.37
C PHE A 223 -7.58 -5.01 -4.86
N GLU A 224 -6.71 -5.97 -5.19
CA GLU A 224 -6.57 -6.50 -6.55
C GLU A 224 -7.76 -7.40 -6.98
N ARG A 225 -8.63 -7.78 -6.03
CA ARG A 225 -9.84 -8.55 -6.34
C ARG A 225 -10.92 -7.62 -6.89
N ARG A 226 -11.74 -8.15 -7.78
CA ARG A 226 -12.96 -7.46 -8.22
C ARG A 226 -13.86 -7.18 -7.00
N PRO A 227 -14.31 -5.92 -6.78
CA PRO A 227 -15.25 -5.61 -5.72
C PRO A 227 -16.55 -6.41 -5.86
N SER A 228 -17.16 -6.79 -4.75
CA SER A 228 -18.52 -7.34 -4.74
C SER A 228 -19.50 -6.27 -5.22
N THR A 229 -20.34 -6.62 -6.19
CA THR A 229 -21.47 -5.80 -6.69
C THR A 229 -22.57 -5.66 -5.66
#